data_AF-A0A535KM12-F1
#
_entry.id   AF-A0A535KM12-F1
#
_cell.length_a   1.000
_cell.length_b   1.000
_cell.length_c   1.000
_cell.angle_alpha   90.00
_cell.angle_beta   90.00
_cell.angle_gamma   90.00
#
_symmetry.space_group_name_H-M   'P 1'
#
loop_
_entity.id
_entity.type
_entity.pdbx_description
1 polymer ?
#
loop_
_entity_poly.entity_id
_entity_poly.type
_entity_poly.pdbx_seq_one_letter_code
_entity_poly.pdbx_strand_id
1 'polypeptide(L)'
;MLNAVGGQMLGAPVSAPCPQGPISGATPPANSAWVYITEPSPPGGVESAPPPNAPGGEYAAIANGSCSAVNPASGNSQIEVTIRFNLVLVTPIVAQATANHVVISAAVVYRTEY
;
A
#
# COMPACT_ATOMS: atom_id res chain seq x y z
N MET A 1 -0.87 18.44 28.41
CA MET A 1 0.37 18.09 27.68
C MET A 1 -0.01 17.17 26.53
N LEU A 2 0.36 17.48 25.29
CA LEU A 2 0.36 16.49 24.22
C LEU A 2 1.54 15.56 24.48
N ASN A 3 1.28 14.25 24.61
CA ASN A 3 2.34 13.26 24.67
C ASN A 3 3.15 13.33 23.37
N ALA A 4 4.43 13.69 23.48
CA ALA A 4 5.36 13.58 22.36
C ALA A 4 5.46 12.11 21.95
N VAL A 5 5.51 11.86 20.63
CA VAL A 5 5.79 10.55 20.07
C VAL A 5 7.21 10.16 20.50
N GLY A 6 7.32 9.32 21.54
CA GLY A 6 8.60 8.94 22.18
C GLY A 6 9.43 7.90 21.43
N GLY A 7 8.99 7.51 20.24
CA GLY A 7 9.67 6.57 19.36
C GLY A 7 8.87 6.33 18.09
N GLN A 8 9.55 6.31 16.94
CA GLN A 8 8.96 5.89 15.67
C GLN A 8 9.31 4.42 15.47
N MET A 9 8.30 3.56 15.32
CA MET A 9 8.56 2.19 14.90
C MET A 9 9.04 2.23 13.45
N LEU A 10 10.28 1.79 13.23
CA LEU A 10 10.84 1.64 11.89
C LEU A 10 10.28 0.36 11.27
N GLY A 11 9.23 0.50 10.47
CA GLY A 11 8.84 -0.57 9.55
C GLY A 11 9.88 -0.69 8.44
N ALA A 12 10.29 -1.92 8.10
CA ALA A 12 11.11 -2.13 6.91
C ALA A 12 10.20 -2.01 5.66
N PRO A 13 10.53 -1.15 4.68
CA PRO A 13 9.84 -1.19 3.40
C PRO A 13 10.19 -2.50 2.70
N VAL A 14 9.17 -3.26 2.31
CA VAL A 14 9.34 -4.46 1.50
C VAL A 14 8.43 -4.36 0.28
N SER A 15 8.84 -4.97 -0.83
CA SER A 15 8.06 -4.93 -2.07
C SER A 15 6.71 -5.60 -1.85
N ALA A 16 5.64 -4.86 -2.11
CA ALA A 16 4.30 -5.45 -2.20
C ALA A 16 4.30 -6.46 -3.36
N PRO A 17 3.59 -7.60 -3.27
CA PRO A 17 3.53 -8.59 -4.35
C PRO A 17 3.04 -8.00 -5.68
N CYS A 18 2.07 -7.08 -5.62
CA CYS A 18 1.53 -6.34 -6.76
C CYS A 18 1.39 -4.86 -6.37
N PRO A 19 2.42 -4.03 -6.54
CA PRO A 19 2.40 -2.64 -6.08
C PRO A 19 1.32 -1.79 -6.77
N GLN A 20 0.97 -2.15 -8.02
CA GLN A 20 -0.06 -1.51 -8.83
C GLN A 20 -1.45 -2.16 -8.71
N GLY A 21 -1.64 -2.94 -7.64
CA GLY A 21 -2.91 -3.56 -7.32
C GLY A 21 -3.13 -4.94 -7.97
N PRO A 22 -4.24 -5.60 -7.61
CA PRO A 22 -5.27 -5.14 -6.67
C PRO A 22 -4.79 -5.10 -5.21
N ILE A 23 -5.37 -4.21 -4.41
CA ILE A 23 -5.11 -4.14 -2.97
C ILE A 23 -5.79 -5.35 -2.31
N SER A 24 -5.03 -6.44 -2.15
CA SER A 24 -5.55 -7.66 -1.52
C SER A 24 -5.71 -7.51 0.00
N GLY A 25 -6.43 -8.44 0.62
CA GLY A 25 -6.49 -8.58 2.08
C GLY A 25 -5.24 -9.22 2.71
N ALA A 26 -4.23 -9.62 1.93
CA ALA A 26 -3.05 -10.32 2.44
C ALA A 26 -2.28 -9.47 3.48
N THR A 27 -1.69 -10.10 4.48
CA THR A 27 -1.01 -9.38 5.57
C THR A 27 0.48 -9.20 5.24
N PRO A 28 1.05 -7.97 5.33
CA PRO A 28 2.49 -7.76 5.21
C PRO A 28 3.28 -8.62 6.22
N PRO A 29 4.58 -8.87 5.99
CA PRO A 29 5.43 -9.50 6.99
C PRO A 29 5.42 -8.73 8.31
N ALA A 30 5.76 -9.43 9.41
CA ALA A 30 5.78 -8.83 10.74
C ALA A 30 6.64 -7.55 10.78
N ASN A 31 6.10 -6.49 11.38
CA ASN A 31 6.74 -5.18 11.52
C ASN A 31 7.21 -4.58 10.19
N SER A 32 6.50 -4.86 9.09
CA SER A 32 6.81 -4.38 7.74
C SER A 32 5.60 -3.71 7.10
N ALA A 33 5.87 -2.84 6.13
CA ALA A 33 4.84 -2.14 5.37
C ALA A 33 4.89 -2.53 3.89
N TRP A 34 3.71 -2.64 3.29
CA TRP A 34 3.52 -2.64 1.85
C TRP A 34 2.99 -1.28 1.41
N VAL A 35 3.53 -0.79 0.31
CA VAL A 35 3.06 0.43 -0.36
C VAL A 35 2.46 0.00 -1.69
N TYR A 36 1.23 0.43 -1.90
CA TYR A 36 0.50 0.31 -3.15
C TYR A 36 0.38 1.70 -3.75
N ILE A 37 0.54 1.78 -5.06
CA ILE A 37 0.29 2.97 -5.86
C ILE A 37 -0.73 2.50 -6.88
N THR A 38 -1.94 3.04 -6.85
CA THR A 38 -3.05 2.58 -7.70
C THR A 38 -3.82 3.77 -8.28
N GLU A 39 -4.76 3.52 -9.18
CA GLU A 39 -5.80 4.51 -9.50
C GLU A 39 -6.63 4.86 -8.24
N PRO A 40 -7.29 6.03 -8.21
CA PRO A 40 -8.19 6.39 -7.13
C PRO A 40 -9.34 5.39 -7.00
N SER A 41 -9.58 4.91 -5.78
CA SER A 41 -10.63 3.90 -5.48
C SER A 41 -10.49 2.65 -6.35
N PRO A 42 -9.36 1.92 -6.25
CA PRO A 42 -9.08 0.75 -7.08
C PRO A 42 -10.09 -0.37 -6.79
N PRO A 43 -10.52 -1.16 -7.78
CA PRO A 43 -11.33 -2.34 -7.53
C PRO A 43 -10.53 -3.40 -6.76
N GLY A 44 -11.23 -4.30 -6.08
CA GLY A 44 -10.60 -5.41 -5.35
C GLY A 44 -10.05 -6.55 -6.23
N GLY A 45 -10.15 -6.44 -7.56
CA GLY A 45 -9.79 -7.48 -8.52
C GLY A 45 -8.72 -7.03 -9.50
N VAL A 46 -8.08 -8.00 -10.17
CA VAL A 46 -7.05 -7.73 -11.19
C VAL A 46 -7.64 -6.99 -12.38
N GLU A 47 -6.97 -5.93 -12.81
CA GLU A 47 -7.36 -5.12 -13.96
C GLU A 47 -6.36 -5.27 -15.10
N SER A 48 -6.86 -5.58 -16.30
CA SER A 48 -6.04 -5.63 -17.52
C SER A 48 -5.79 -4.27 -18.14
N ALA A 49 -6.62 -3.27 -17.81
CA ALA A 49 -6.55 -1.92 -18.34
C ALA A 49 -7.04 -0.89 -17.29
N PRO A 50 -6.38 -0.78 -16.13
CA PRO A 50 -6.72 0.23 -15.13
C PRO A 50 -6.45 1.64 -15.68
N PRO A 51 -7.06 2.69 -15.10
CA PRO A 51 -6.55 4.06 -15.24
C PRO A 51 -5.08 4.18 -14.82
N PRO A 52 -4.44 5.36 -14.93
CA PRO A 52 -3.10 5.54 -14.45
C PRO A 52 -2.94 5.13 -12.97
N ASN A 53 -2.06 4.17 -12.73
CA ASN A 53 -1.91 3.49 -11.45
C ASN A 53 -0.44 3.32 -11.06
N ALA A 54 0.47 4.02 -11.72
CA ALA A 54 1.88 4.03 -11.38
C ALA A 54 2.48 5.44 -11.55
N PRO A 55 3.62 5.74 -10.91
CA PRO A 55 4.33 6.99 -11.14
C PRO A 55 4.70 7.13 -12.63
N GLY A 56 4.79 8.36 -13.14
CA GLY A 56 4.99 8.59 -14.58
C GLY A 56 6.33 8.12 -15.16
N GLY A 57 7.32 7.80 -14.32
CA GLY A 57 8.62 7.25 -14.72
C GLY A 57 8.66 5.71 -14.76
N GLU A 58 7.58 5.04 -14.37
CA GLU A 58 7.54 3.59 -14.32
C GLU A 58 7.40 2.97 -15.72
N TYR A 59 7.81 1.72 -15.86
CA TYR A 59 7.61 0.96 -17.10
C TYR A 59 6.19 0.41 -17.17
N ALA A 60 5.49 0.69 -18.26
CA ALA A 60 4.20 0.07 -18.54
C ALA A 60 4.36 -1.46 -18.67
N ALA A 61 3.39 -2.21 -18.16
CA ALA A 61 3.39 -3.66 -18.19
C ALA A 61 1.96 -4.19 -18.28
N ILE A 62 1.77 -5.32 -18.98
CA ILE A 62 0.48 -6.02 -19.02
C ILE A 62 0.20 -6.70 -17.68
N ALA A 63 -1.08 -6.90 -17.36
CA ALA A 63 -1.48 -7.68 -16.20
C ALA A 63 -0.88 -9.10 -16.26
N ASN A 64 -0.40 -9.60 -15.12
CA ASN A 64 0.23 -10.92 -15.04
C ASN A 64 -0.11 -11.60 -13.72
N GLY A 65 -0.65 -12.82 -13.80
CA GLY A 65 -1.05 -13.61 -12.64
C GLY A 65 -2.08 -12.87 -11.80
N SER A 66 -1.72 -12.58 -10.55
CA SER A 66 -2.56 -11.87 -9.59
C SER A 66 -2.35 -10.35 -9.58
N CYS A 67 -1.55 -9.79 -10.49
CA CYS A 67 -1.23 -8.36 -10.53
C CYS A 67 -1.92 -7.65 -11.69
N SER A 68 -2.48 -6.47 -11.42
CA SER A 68 -3.03 -5.56 -12.43
C SER A 68 -1.95 -5.06 -13.39
N ALA A 69 -2.37 -4.62 -14.57
CA ALA A 69 -1.48 -3.95 -15.51
C ALA A 69 -0.92 -2.66 -14.90
N VAL A 70 0.28 -2.28 -15.34
CA VAL A 70 0.97 -1.06 -14.91
C VAL A 70 0.78 0.01 -15.98
N ASN A 71 0.07 1.08 -15.61
CA ASN A 71 -0.19 2.23 -16.46
C ASN A 71 0.41 3.49 -15.79
N PRO A 72 1.60 3.92 -16.23
CA PRO A 72 2.25 5.11 -15.71
C PRO A 72 1.40 6.37 -15.90
N ALA A 73 1.38 7.22 -14.88
CA ALA A 73 0.74 8.52 -14.93
C ALA A 73 1.39 9.47 -15.94
N SER A 74 0.56 10.27 -16.59
CA SER A 74 0.99 11.37 -17.42
C SER A 74 0.23 12.64 -17.05
N GLY A 75 0.90 13.80 -17.11
CA GLY A 75 0.31 15.10 -16.76
C GLY A 75 -0.27 15.13 -15.33
N ASN A 76 -1.49 15.67 -15.18
CA ASN A 76 -2.20 15.83 -13.91
C ASN A 76 -3.12 14.63 -13.61
N SER A 77 -2.53 13.43 -13.59
CA SER A 77 -3.24 12.20 -13.23
C SER A 77 -3.39 12.10 -11.71
N GLN A 78 -4.54 11.58 -11.27
CA GLN A 78 -4.74 11.23 -9.87
C GLN A 78 -4.21 9.82 -9.61
N ILE A 79 -3.52 9.64 -8.49
CA ILE A 79 -3.02 8.34 -8.05
C ILE A 79 -3.27 8.22 -6.55
N GLU A 80 -3.71 7.04 -6.10
CA GLU A 80 -3.87 6.72 -4.70
C GLU A 80 -2.65 5.95 -4.18
N VAL A 81 -2.10 6.40 -3.06
CA VAL A 81 -1.06 5.67 -2.35
C VAL A 81 -1.68 5.04 -1.11
N THR A 82 -1.68 3.71 -1.07
CA THR A 82 -2.15 2.94 0.08
C THR A 82 -0.98 2.29 0.81
N ILE A 83 -0.86 2.55 2.11
CA ILE A 83 0.13 1.90 2.98
C ILE A 83 -0.59 0.90 3.87
N ARG A 84 -0.12 -0.35 3.86
CA ARG A 84 -0.59 -1.40 4.77
C ARG A 84 0.58 -1.83 5.64
N PHE A 85 0.48 -1.59 6.95
CA PHE A 85 1.52 -1.92 7.92
C PHE A 85 1.04 -3.01 8.87
N ASN A 86 1.85 -4.06 9.02
CA ASN A 86 1.58 -5.14 9.96
C ASN A 86 2.42 -4.97 11.22
N LEU A 87 1.79 -4.55 12.33
CA LEU A 87 2.42 -4.44 13.63
C LEU A 87 2.26 -5.73 14.43
N VAL A 88 3.36 -6.37 14.81
CA VAL A 88 3.36 -7.53 15.73
C VAL A 88 3.92 -7.09 17.08
N LEU A 89 3.07 -7.10 18.10
CA LEU A 89 3.43 -6.68 19.46
C LEU A 89 3.86 -7.89 20.29
N VAL A 90 4.99 -7.76 20.99
CA VAL A 90 5.55 -8.81 21.87
C VAL A 90 4.89 -8.78 23.27
N THR A 91 4.15 -7.72 23.60
CA THR A 91 3.52 -7.57 24.92
C THR A 91 2.33 -8.52 25.09
N PRO A 92 2.32 -9.42 26.10
CA PRO A 92 1.36 -10.54 26.18
C PRO A 92 -0.12 -10.15 26.19
N ILE A 93 -0.47 -9.06 26.89
CA ILE A 93 -1.86 -8.62 27.00
C ILE A 93 -2.37 -8.07 25.66
N VAL A 94 -1.53 -7.29 24.96
CA VAL A 94 -1.94 -6.70 23.67
C VAL A 94 -1.94 -7.76 22.57
N ALA A 95 -0.97 -8.68 22.58
CA ALA A 95 -0.89 -9.78 21.63
C ALA A 95 -2.14 -10.69 21.66
N GLN A 96 -2.72 -10.92 22.84
CA GLN A 96 -3.98 -11.67 22.97
C GLN A 96 -5.18 -10.90 22.41
N ALA A 97 -5.24 -9.59 22.64
CA ALA A 97 -6.33 -8.74 22.16
C ALA A 97 -6.29 -8.50 20.64
N THR A 98 -5.11 -8.57 20.02
CA THR A 98 -4.91 -8.28 18.58
C THR A 98 -4.66 -9.54 17.75
N ALA A 99 -4.85 -10.74 18.30
CA ALA A 99 -4.48 -11.99 17.60
C ALA A 99 -3.04 -11.94 17.04
N ASN A 100 -2.13 -11.39 17.85
CA ASN A 100 -0.71 -11.14 17.58
C ASN A 100 -0.40 -10.13 16.48
N HIS A 101 -1.38 -9.45 15.88
CA HIS A 101 -1.07 -8.46 14.85
C HIS A 101 -2.13 -7.36 14.66
N VAL A 102 -1.69 -6.17 14.23
CA VAL A 102 -2.57 -5.06 13.85
C VAL A 102 -2.22 -4.62 12.43
N VAL A 103 -3.19 -4.67 11.51
CA VAL A 103 -3.03 -4.12 10.16
C VAL A 103 -3.59 -2.71 10.10
N ILE A 104 -2.71 -1.74 9.92
CA ILE A 104 -3.08 -0.33 9.74
C ILE A 104 -3.04 -0.03 8.24
N SER A 105 -4.16 0.47 7.70
CA SER A 105 -4.27 0.87 6.30
C SER A 105 -4.56 2.38 6.21
N ALA A 106 -3.81 3.09 5.39
CA ALA A 106 -4.02 4.51 5.10
C ALA A 106 -3.90 4.75 3.60
N ALA A 107 -4.81 5.57 3.05
CA ALA A 107 -4.86 5.90 1.63
C ALA A 107 -4.93 7.42 1.43
N VAL A 108 -4.27 7.91 0.39
CA VAL A 108 -4.27 9.33 0.02
C VAL A 108 -4.19 9.46 -1.49
N VAL A 109 -5.00 10.35 -2.07
CA VAL A 109 -5.00 10.64 -3.50
C VAL A 109 -4.14 11.87 -3.77
N TYR A 110 -3.13 11.71 -4.63
CA TYR A 110 -2.27 12.78 -5.11
C TYR A 110 -2.58 13.14 -6.55
N ARG A 111 -2.28 14.39 -6.90
CA ARG A 111 -2.20 14.88 -8.28
C ARG A 111 -0.77 15.28 -8.57
N THR A 112 -0.19 14.77 -9.65
CA THR A 112 1.11 15.26 -10.12
C THR A 112 0.91 16.61 -10.82
N GLU A 113 1.19 17.70 -10.12
CA GLU A 113 1.29 19.03 -10.73
C GLU A 113 2.62 19.15 -11.49
N TYR A 114 2.57 19.69 -12.70
CA TYR A 114 3.74 20.03 -13.53
C TYR A 114 3.97 21.54 -13.49
#